data_AF-A0AA45U4G3-F1
#
_entry.id   AF-A0AA45U4G3-F1
#
_cell.length_a   1.000
_cell.length_b   1.000
_cell.length_c   1.000
_cell.angle_alpha   90.00
_cell.angle_beta   90.00
_cell.angle_gamma   90.00
#
_symmetry.space_group_name_H-M   'P 1'
#
loop_
_entity.id
_entity.type
_entity.pdbx_description
1 polymer ?
#
loop_
_entity_poly.entity_id
_entity_poly.type
_entity_poly.pdbx_seq_one_letter_code
_entity_poly.pdbx_strand_id
1 'polypeptide(L)'
;MSPESVNPPASARDTSRPDDGPRSPRASTPSAVQSHQGVSTFTSPAPVATLAASSNGVRYEQGRCPALAPADPRRQTALNLDDAACLTHGISPEHVQTALLQGQLNSAYTRLGKDGIYSRTADKNGGGALAVYTRAVGIEQTSWKAQGSGVGSNDSKVQMILSTAVLENPAHGWRASSTDNMGKVPGSTVVHQRGLPSNDPLGRAPLWRCQTESARNSAFNATVSGRSPQANNEQLHWQSVPLEGNLKGMVVTSRSSFDMLMALPGAQLDEGAPGRGTVRFGEQDIPVLLTDGKNPLLAVLKRAGIADSDGRVR
;
A
#
# COMPACT_ATOMS: atom_id res chain seq x y z
N MET A 1 3.42 71.13 26.93
CA MET A 1 2.06 71.62 27.23
C MET A 1 1.14 70.41 27.21
N SER A 2 0.56 70.06 28.35
CA SER A 2 -0.52 69.06 28.48
C SER A 2 -1.89 69.72 28.25
N PRO A 3 -2.93 68.94 27.94
CA PRO A 3 -4.14 68.94 28.78
C PRO A 3 -4.60 67.49 29.08
N GLU A 4 -4.74 67.08 30.34
CA GLU A 4 -5.92 67.20 31.24
C GLU A 4 -7.19 66.46 30.80
N SER A 5 -7.52 65.41 31.56
CA SER A 5 -8.74 64.61 31.57
C SER A 5 -9.69 65.12 32.66
N VAL A 6 -11.04 65.11 32.46
CA VAL A 6 -12.07 64.86 33.51
C VAL A 6 -13.47 64.58 32.85
N ASN A 7 -14.15 63.52 33.30
CA ASN A 7 -15.58 63.09 33.13
C ASN A 7 -16.46 63.67 34.29
N PRO A 8 -17.79 63.40 34.53
CA PRO A 8 -18.99 62.96 33.76
C PRO A 8 -20.26 63.83 34.13
N PRO A 9 -21.56 63.40 34.00
CA PRO A 9 -22.28 62.46 34.95
C PRO A 9 -23.25 61.42 34.25
N ALA A 10 -23.48 60.20 34.79
CA ALA A 10 -24.59 59.65 35.65
C ALA A 10 -26.06 59.93 35.20
N SER A 11 -27.14 59.13 35.37
CA SER A 11 -27.52 57.74 35.69
C SER A 11 -29.08 57.68 35.75
N ALA A 12 -29.73 56.53 35.46
CA ALA A 12 -31.07 56.00 35.91
C ALA A 12 -31.94 55.45 34.74
N ARG A 13 -32.24 54.14 34.58
CA ARG A 13 -33.12 53.17 35.29
C ARG A 13 -34.64 53.45 35.24
N ASP A 14 -35.40 52.64 34.50
CA ASP A 14 -36.70 52.01 34.88
C ASP A 14 -37.14 50.96 33.82
N THR A 15 -37.02 49.64 34.08
CA THR A 15 -38.05 48.64 34.47
C THR A 15 -39.27 48.45 33.55
N SER A 16 -39.30 47.33 32.82
CA SER A 16 -40.34 46.28 32.94
C SER A 16 -40.10 45.14 31.94
N ARG A 17 -40.12 43.91 32.47
CA ARG A 17 -40.00 42.63 31.77
C ARG A 17 -41.41 42.10 31.45
N PRO A 18 -41.53 41.09 30.58
CA PRO A 18 -42.03 39.82 31.13
C PRO A 18 -41.14 38.61 30.77
N ASP A 19 -40.93 37.78 31.79
CA ASP A 19 -40.58 36.34 31.76
C ASP A 19 -41.67 35.51 31.04
N ASP A 20 -41.54 34.25 30.59
CA ASP A 20 -40.50 33.22 30.55
C ASP A 20 -40.99 32.11 29.60
N GLY A 21 -40.08 31.36 28.96
CA GLY A 21 -40.43 30.06 28.34
C GLY A 21 -39.39 29.51 27.35
N PRO A 22 -39.01 28.22 27.42
CA PRO A 22 -37.61 27.81 27.26
C PRO A 22 -37.28 27.27 25.86
N ARG A 23 -36.08 27.56 25.33
CA ARG A 23 -35.43 26.71 24.32
C ARG A 23 -33.89 26.74 24.41
N SER A 24 -33.43 25.66 25.01
CA SER A 24 -32.17 24.89 24.91
C SER A 24 -30.83 25.58 24.61
N PRO A 25 -29.79 25.31 25.45
CA PRO A 25 -28.42 25.76 25.20
C PRO A 25 -27.80 25.02 24.01
N ARG A 26 -27.02 25.79 23.24
CA ARG A 26 -26.17 25.36 22.14
C ARG A 26 -25.19 24.29 22.64
N ALA A 27 -25.50 23.02 22.35
CA ALA A 27 -24.61 21.90 22.62
C ALA A 27 -23.42 21.92 21.65
N SER A 28 -22.25 22.21 22.18
CA SER A 28 -20.96 21.81 21.63
C SER A 28 -20.93 20.30 21.43
N THR A 29 -20.94 19.86 20.17
CA THR A 29 -20.77 18.44 19.80
C THR A 29 -19.34 18.19 19.31
N PRO A 30 -18.59 17.28 19.95
CA PRO A 30 -17.38 16.71 19.36
C PRO A 30 -17.83 15.76 18.24
N SER A 31 -17.33 15.93 17.01
CA SER A 31 -17.57 14.95 15.96
C SER A 31 -16.80 13.66 16.28
N ALA A 32 -17.57 12.64 16.62
CA ALA A 32 -17.14 11.29 16.91
C ALA A 32 -16.51 10.61 15.70
N VAL A 33 -15.58 9.70 16.00
CA VAL A 33 -14.97 8.73 15.10
C VAL A 33 -16.08 7.92 14.43
N GLN A 34 -16.33 8.15 13.14
CA GLN A 34 -17.24 7.30 12.36
C GLN A 34 -16.54 5.99 12.01
N SER A 35 -16.97 4.91 12.67
CA SER A 35 -16.75 3.54 12.23
C SER A 35 -17.55 3.29 10.95
N HIS A 36 -16.89 3.24 9.80
CA HIS A 36 -17.51 2.76 8.56
C HIS A 36 -17.66 1.23 8.63
N GLN A 37 -18.72 0.74 9.28
CA GLN A 37 -19.28 -0.58 8.96
C GLN A 37 -20.25 -0.41 7.80
N GLY A 38 -19.72 -0.47 6.57
CA GLY A 38 -20.53 -0.66 5.37
C GLY A 38 -20.74 -2.15 5.15
N VAL A 39 -21.97 -2.63 5.34
CA VAL A 39 -22.39 -3.97 4.91
C VAL A 39 -22.28 -4.02 3.39
N SER A 40 -21.34 -4.80 2.87
CA SER A 40 -21.18 -5.02 1.43
C SER A 40 -22.28 -5.96 0.95
N THR A 41 -23.25 -5.44 0.20
CA THR A 41 -24.21 -6.25 -0.55
C THR A 41 -23.52 -6.83 -1.79
N PHE A 42 -22.74 -7.88 -1.60
CA PHE A 42 -22.26 -8.79 -2.65
C PHE A 42 -22.81 -10.19 -2.36
N THR A 43 -24.13 -10.34 -2.38
CA THR A 43 -24.81 -11.64 -2.33
C THR A 43 -25.16 -12.07 -3.74
N SER A 44 -24.16 -12.55 -4.48
CA SER A 44 -24.28 -13.57 -5.54
C SER A 44 -22.87 -13.90 -6.04
N PRO A 45 -22.46 -15.18 -6.08
CA PRO A 45 -21.23 -15.54 -6.78
C PRO A 45 -21.42 -15.18 -8.25
N ALA A 46 -20.59 -14.28 -8.77
CA ALA A 46 -20.50 -14.10 -10.22
C ALA A 46 -20.15 -15.46 -10.84
N PRO A 47 -20.79 -15.86 -11.96
CA PRO A 47 -20.43 -17.09 -12.64
C PRO A 47 -18.94 -17.06 -12.93
N VAL A 48 -18.26 -18.15 -12.59
CA VAL A 48 -16.85 -18.38 -12.92
C VAL A 48 -16.75 -18.34 -14.44
N ALA A 49 -16.45 -17.17 -14.98
CA ALA A 49 -15.94 -17.09 -16.33
C ALA A 49 -14.63 -17.85 -16.30
N THR A 50 -14.60 -19.00 -16.99
CA THR A 50 -13.36 -19.68 -17.34
C THR A 50 -12.45 -18.60 -17.93
N LEU A 51 -11.48 -18.11 -17.14
CA LEU A 51 -10.44 -17.26 -17.65
C LEU A 51 -9.68 -18.17 -18.60
N ALA A 52 -10.05 -18.11 -19.89
CA ALA A 52 -9.22 -18.60 -20.96
C ALA A 52 -7.83 -18.07 -20.65
N ALA A 53 -6.87 -18.98 -20.53
CA ALA A 53 -5.47 -18.63 -20.41
C ALA A 53 -5.17 -17.68 -21.57
N SER A 54 -5.17 -16.38 -21.29
CA SER A 54 -4.74 -15.39 -22.26
C SER A 54 -3.22 -15.52 -22.25
N SER A 55 -2.73 -16.44 -23.08
CA SER A 55 -1.36 -16.48 -23.56
C SER A 55 -1.01 -15.23 -24.37
N ASN A 56 -1.97 -14.33 -24.59
CA ASN A 56 -1.83 -13.08 -25.35
C ASN A 56 -2.19 -11.84 -24.53
N GLY A 57 -1.81 -11.78 -23.25
CA GLY A 57 -1.79 -10.51 -22.54
C GLY A 57 -0.83 -9.56 -23.24
N VAL A 58 -1.35 -8.66 -24.08
CA VAL A 58 -0.57 -7.64 -24.79
C VAL A 58 0.29 -6.91 -23.76
N ARG A 59 1.59 -7.24 -23.73
CA ARG A 59 2.54 -6.58 -22.84
C ARG A 59 2.94 -5.27 -23.51
N TYR A 60 2.53 -4.17 -22.89
CA TYR A 60 2.94 -2.84 -23.33
C TYR A 60 4.34 -2.56 -22.76
N GLU A 61 5.32 -2.32 -23.64
CA GLU A 61 6.66 -1.97 -23.21
C GLU A 61 6.68 -0.55 -22.63
N GLN A 62 7.11 -0.44 -21.37
CA GLN A 62 7.21 0.82 -20.63
C GLN A 62 8.60 1.48 -20.79
N GLY A 63 9.53 0.81 -21.46
CA GLY A 63 10.94 1.20 -21.54
C GLY A 63 11.72 0.98 -20.23
N ARG A 64 13.00 1.34 -20.24
CA ARG A 64 13.89 1.19 -19.08
C ARG A 64 13.46 2.08 -17.90
N CYS A 65 13.71 1.62 -16.69
CA CYS A 65 13.52 2.44 -15.48
C CYS A 65 14.26 3.78 -15.62
N PRO A 66 13.60 4.92 -15.40
CA PRO A 66 14.26 6.23 -15.47
C PRO A 66 15.42 6.33 -14.46
N ALA A 67 16.55 6.91 -14.92
CA ALA A 67 17.71 7.16 -14.08
C ALA A 67 17.37 8.14 -12.94
N LEU A 68 17.97 7.92 -11.77
CA LEU A 68 17.85 8.82 -10.61
C LEU A 68 18.60 10.13 -10.85
N ALA A 69 18.17 11.19 -10.16
CA ALA A 69 18.98 12.38 -9.99
C ALA A 69 20.29 12.03 -9.28
N PRO A 70 21.40 12.71 -9.63
CA PRO A 70 22.67 12.50 -8.96
C PRO A 70 22.55 12.77 -7.46
N ALA A 71 23.21 11.94 -6.65
CA ALA A 71 23.23 12.11 -5.21
C ALA A 71 24.10 13.32 -4.81
N ASP A 72 23.66 14.06 -3.80
CA ASP A 72 24.54 14.98 -3.08
C ASP A 72 25.48 14.16 -2.17
N PRO A 73 26.81 14.20 -2.38
CA PRO A 73 27.77 13.46 -1.57
C PRO A 73 27.67 13.75 -0.07
N ARG A 74 27.20 14.94 0.31
CA ARG A 74 27.07 15.36 1.71
C ARG A 74 25.86 14.77 2.42
N ARG A 75 24.94 14.15 1.68
CA ARG A 75 23.68 13.62 2.19
C ARG A 75 23.52 12.17 1.79
N GLN A 76 24.56 11.35 1.84
CA GLN A 76 24.46 9.93 1.50
C GLN A 76 23.89 9.13 2.68
N THR A 77 22.72 8.51 2.47
CA THR A 77 22.09 7.58 3.40
C THR A 77 22.09 6.20 2.76
N ALA A 78 22.70 5.23 3.43
CA ALA A 78 22.67 3.83 3.01
C ALA A 78 21.30 3.20 3.28
N LEU A 79 20.90 2.23 2.46
CA LEU A 79 19.71 1.43 2.71
C LEU A 79 19.96 0.49 3.90
N ASN A 80 19.07 0.50 4.89
CA ASN A 80 19.15 -0.39 6.04
C ASN A 80 18.03 -1.43 5.97
N LEU A 81 18.38 -2.68 5.66
CA LEU A 81 17.42 -3.78 5.57
C LEU A 81 17.29 -4.58 6.88
N ASP A 82 18.18 -4.36 7.85
CA ASP A 82 18.18 -5.14 9.09
C ASP A 82 16.94 -4.88 9.95
N ASP A 83 16.35 -3.68 9.80
CA ASP A 83 15.10 -3.27 10.46
C ASP A 83 13.85 -3.65 9.67
N ALA A 84 14.00 -4.25 8.48
CA ALA A 84 12.89 -4.60 7.61
C ALA A 84 12.55 -6.09 7.75
N ALA A 85 11.27 -6.38 8.04
CA ALA A 85 10.76 -7.73 8.13
C ALA A 85 10.47 -8.33 6.75
N CYS A 86 9.70 -7.60 5.93
CA CYS A 86 9.28 -8.03 4.60
C CYS A 86 8.75 -6.85 3.78
N LEU A 87 8.52 -7.10 2.50
CA LEU A 87 7.66 -6.28 1.66
C LEU A 87 6.31 -6.99 1.46
N THR A 88 5.23 -6.23 1.35
CA THR A 88 3.89 -6.78 1.12
C THR A 88 3.24 -6.18 -0.13
N HIS A 89 2.53 -7.01 -0.89
CA HIS A 89 1.72 -6.57 -2.03
C HIS A 89 0.33 -7.21 -1.99
N GLY A 90 -0.72 -6.40 -2.06
CA GLY A 90 -2.08 -6.89 -2.17
C GLY A 90 -2.46 -7.15 -3.62
N ILE A 91 -2.88 -8.38 -3.94
CA ILE A 91 -3.36 -8.78 -5.27
C ILE A 91 -4.71 -9.49 -5.15
N SER A 92 -5.58 -9.37 -6.16
CA SER A 92 -6.82 -10.16 -6.15
C SER A 92 -6.50 -11.66 -6.33
N PRO A 93 -7.22 -12.58 -5.67
CA PRO A 93 -7.00 -14.02 -5.80
C PRO A 93 -6.97 -14.50 -7.26
N GLU A 94 -7.88 -13.98 -8.10
CA GLU A 94 -8.00 -14.32 -9.52
C GLU A 94 -6.78 -13.94 -10.38
N HIS A 95 -5.86 -13.11 -9.85
CA HIS A 95 -4.65 -12.69 -10.55
C HIS A 95 -3.38 -13.39 -10.04
N VAL A 96 -3.48 -14.19 -8.97
CA VAL A 96 -2.31 -14.88 -8.40
C VAL A 96 -1.72 -15.88 -9.38
N GLN A 97 -2.54 -16.73 -10.01
CA GLN A 97 -2.05 -17.72 -10.97
C GLN A 97 -1.27 -17.06 -12.10
N THR A 98 -1.79 -15.99 -12.68
CA THR A 98 -1.12 -15.25 -13.75
C THR A 98 0.21 -14.66 -13.29
N ALA A 99 0.28 -14.12 -12.07
CA ALA A 99 1.53 -13.59 -11.53
C ALA A 99 2.58 -14.71 -11.32
N LEU A 100 2.18 -15.86 -10.81
CA LEU A 100 3.04 -17.03 -10.65
C LEU A 100 3.54 -17.58 -11.99
N LEU A 101 2.65 -17.77 -12.97
CA LEU A 101 3.03 -18.24 -14.31
C LEU A 101 3.99 -17.28 -15.02
N GLN A 102 3.85 -15.98 -14.77
CA GLN A 102 4.73 -14.96 -15.34
C GLN A 102 6.02 -14.75 -14.52
N GLY A 103 6.12 -15.35 -13.33
CA GLY A 103 7.24 -15.18 -12.41
C GLY A 103 7.38 -13.75 -11.86
N GLN A 104 6.36 -12.89 -11.99
CA GLN A 104 6.43 -11.50 -11.59
C GLN A 104 5.07 -10.88 -11.27
N LEU A 105 5.05 -9.94 -10.31
CA LEU A 105 3.97 -8.96 -10.19
C LEU A 105 4.17 -7.90 -11.27
N ASN A 106 3.10 -7.42 -11.91
CA ASN A 106 3.17 -6.43 -12.99
C ASN A 106 2.47 -5.13 -12.63
N SER A 107 2.88 -4.05 -13.28
CA SER A 107 2.17 -2.77 -13.24
C SER A 107 0.79 -2.89 -13.90
N ALA A 108 -0.16 -2.02 -13.53
CA ALA A 108 -1.47 -2.02 -14.18
C ALA A 108 -1.38 -1.66 -15.67
N TYR A 109 -0.42 -0.82 -16.05
CA TYR A 109 -0.12 -0.43 -17.43
C TYR A 109 0.33 -1.63 -18.26
N THR A 110 1.19 -2.48 -17.71
CA THR A 110 1.61 -3.71 -18.41
C THR A 110 0.42 -4.64 -18.68
N ARG A 111 -0.60 -4.63 -17.80
CA ARG A 111 -1.80 -5.47 -17.94
C ARG A 111 -2.89 -4.85 -18.83
N LEU A 112 -3.09 -3.54 -18.75
CA LEU A 112 -4.26 -2.85 -19.31
C LEU A 112 -3.92 -1.87 -20.45
N GLY A 113 -2.64 -1.49 -20.61
CA GLY A 113 -2.18 -0.55 -21.63
C GLY A 113 -2.53 0.90 -21.34
N LYS A 114 -2.05 1.81 -22.20
CA LYS A 114 -2.25 3.26 -22.06
C LYS A 114 -3.72 3.68 -21.95
N ASP A 115 -4.61 2.98 -22.66
CA ASP A 115 -6.05 3.28 -22.71
C ASP A 115 -6.85 2.42 -21.72
N GLY A 116 -6.16 1.74 -20.79
CA GLY A 116 -6.76 0.87 -19.79
C GLY A 116 -7.69 1.60 -18.83
N ILE A 117 -8.75 0.92 -18.38
CA ILE A 117 -9.66 1.46 -17.36
C ILE A 117 -9.02 1.26 -15.98
N TYR A 118 -8.26 2.25 -15.56
CA TYR A 118 -7.64 2.29 -14.24
C TYR A 118 -8.69 2.58 -13.17
N SER A 119 -8.95 1.62 -12.28
CA SER A 119 -9.96 1.77 -11.23
C SER A 119 -9.47 2.59 -10.03
N ARG A 120 -8.16 2.64 -9.78
CA ARG A 120 -7.58 3.37 -8.63
C ARG A 120 -7.20 4.79 -9.00
N THR A 121 -7.48 5.76 -8.12
CA THR A 121 -7.00 7.13 -8.23
C THR A 121 -5.47 7.19 -8.40
N ALA A 122 -4.76 6.25 -7.75
CA ALA A 122 -3.31 6.16 -7.87
C ALA A 122 -2.82 5.78 -9.26
N ASP A 123 -3.56 4.91 -9.93
CA ASP A 123 -3.27 4.49 -11.29
C ASP A 123 -3.56 5.62 -12.28
N LYS A 124 -4.68 6.35 -12.07
CA LYS A 124 -5.09 7.51 -12.89
C LYS A 124 -4.10 8.68 -12.79
N ASN A 125 -3.46 8.87 -11.65
CA ASN A 125 -2.52 9.98 -11.42
C ASN A 125 -1.08 9.69 -11.88
N GLY A 126 -0.87 8.56 -12.58
CA GLY A 126 0.37 8.25 -13.29
C GLY A 126 1.46 7.59 -12.46
N GLY A 127 1.39 7.68 -11.12
CA GLY A 127 2.31 6.95 -10.24
C GLY A 127 2.05 5.44 -10.24
N GLY A 128 0.78 5.03 -10.34
CA GLY A 128 0.39 3.64 -10.06
C GLY A 128 0.17 2.74 -11.24
N ALA A 129 -0.18 3.32 -12.39
CA ALA A 129 -0.34 2.54 -13.59
C ALA A 129 1.00 1.93 -14.01
N LEU A 130 2.09 2.70 -13.91
CA LEU A 130 3.42 2.34 -14.38
C LEU A 130 4.25 1.48 -13.40
N ALA A 131 3.80 1.34 -12.15
CA ALA A 131 4.58 0.68 -11.11
C ALA A 131 3.81 -0.39 -10.37
N VAL A 132 4.55 -1.29 -9.74
CA VAL A 132 4.04 -2.19 -8.72
C VAL A 132 4.30 -1.55 -7.36
N TYR A 133 3.25 -1.43 -6.55
CA TYR A 133 3.35 -0.94 -5.19
C TYR A 133 3.64 -2.10 -4.23
N THR A 134 4.65 -1.98 -3.40
CA THR A 134 4.77 -2.78 -2.17
C THR A 134 4.70 -1.86 -0.95
N ARG A 135 4.52 -2.44 0.23
CA ARG A 135 4.64 -1.74 1.52
C ARG A 135 5.69 -2.44 2.36
N ALA A 136 6.64 -1.70 2.87
CA ALA A 136 7.67 -2.20 3.77
C ALA A 136 7.15 -2.33 5.20
N VAL A 137 7.39 -3.49 5.81
CA VAL A 137 7.02 -3.78 7.19
C VAL A 137 8.30 -3.83 8.02
N GLY A 138 8.37 -3.04 9.08
CA GLY A 138 9.49 -3.04 10.02
C GLY A 138 9.41 -4.21 11.00
N ILE A 139 10.55 -4.73 11.48
CA ILE A 139 10.61 -5.85 12.45
C ILE A 139 9.94 -5.51 13.80
N GLU A 140 9.84 -4.23 14.15
CA GLU A 140 9.20 -3.78 15.39
C GLU A 140 7.70 -3.44 15.22
N GLN A 141 7.15 -3.52 13.99
CA GLN A 141 5.79 -3.07 13.68
C GLN A 141 4.71 -4.11 14.04
N THR A 142 4.47 -4.26 15.33
CA THR A 142 3.54 -5.28 15.88
C THR A 142 2.06 -4.97 15.67
N SER A 143 1.68 -3.76 15.26
CA SER A 143 0.28 -3.42 14.95
C SER A 143 -0.06 -3.50 13.46
N TRP A 144 0.90 -3.86 12.60
CA TRP A 144 0.62 -4.18 11.20
C TRP A 144 -0.21 -5.46 11.13
N LYS A 145 -1.45 -5.39 10.66
CA LYS A 145 -2.36 -6.54 10.65
C LYS A 145 -2.02 -7.53 9.53
N ALA A 146 -2.21 -8.82 9.81
CA ALA A 146 -2.13 -9.93 8.85
C ALA A 146 -3.36 -9.96 7.93
N GLN A 147 -3.69 -8.82 7.35
CA GLN A 147 -4.75 -8.69 6.36
C GLN A 147 -4.10 -8.18 5.09
N GLY A 148 -4.74 -8.36 3.93
CA GLY A 148 -4.35 -7.67 2.70
C GLY A 148 -4.29 -6.17 2.96
N SER A 149 -3.14 -5.68 3.42
CA SER A 149 -2.81 -4.28 3.70
C SER A 149 -1.70 -3.97 2.70
N GLY A 150 -2.05 -3.15 1.73
CA GLY A 150 -1.38 -2.94 0.45
C GLY A 150 -2.15 -1.87 -0.31
N VAL A 151 -1.60 -1.39 -1.42
CA VAL A 151 -2.30 -0.35 -2.21
C VAL A 151 -3.51 -0.97 -2.91
N GLY A 152 -4.71 -0.62 -2.44
CA GLY A 152 -6.00 -1.11 -2.98
C GLY A 152 -6.48 -2.42 -2.36
N SER A 153 -6.09 -2.71 -1.12
CA SER A 153 -6.38 -3.98 -0.48
C SER A 153 -7.54 -3.89 0.53
N ASN A 154 -8.41 -4.89 0.46
CA ASN A 154 -9.55 -5.16 1.32
C ASN A 154 -9.48 -6.63 1.77
N ASP A 155 -10.43 -7.05 2.61
CA ASP A 155 -10.44 -8.38 3.24
C ASP A 155 -10.47 -9.57 2.26
N SER A 156 -10.66 -9.33 0.95
CA SER A 156 -10.66 -10.37 -0.09
C SER A 156 -9.35 -10.46 -0.88
N LYS A 157 -8.40 -9.54 -0.70
CA LYS A 157 -7.08 -9.63 -1.37
C LYS A 157 -6.18 -10.67 -0.74
N VAL A 158 -5.31 -11.25 -1.57
CA VAL A 158 -4.14 -12.02 -1.15
C VAL A 158 -3.01 -11.04 -0.86
N GLN A 159 -2.43 -11.13 0.34
CA GLN A 159 -1.21 -10.43 0.68
C GLN A 159 -0.01 -11.30 0.30
N MET A 160 0.66 -10.93 -0.78
CA MET A 160 1.93 -11.52 -1.18
C MET A 160 3.02 -11.03 -0.22
N ILE A 161 3.73 -11.96 0.40
CA ILE A 161 4.84 -11.69 1.32
C ILE A 161 6.14 -11.87 0.54
N LEU A 162 6.89 -10.77 0.41
CA LEU A 162 8.08 -10.69 -0.42
C LEU A 162 9.32 -10.42 0.46
N SER A 163 10.43 -11.04 0.09
CA SER A 163 11.75 -10.77 0.65
C SER A 163 12.18 -9.33 0.36
N THR A 164 12.89 -8.72 1.30
CA THR A 164 13.50 -7.40 1.12
C THR A 164 14.73 -7.45 0.22
N ALA A 165 15.28 -8.64 -0.05
CA ALA A 165 16.43 -8.84 -0.94
C ALA A 165 16.19 -8.29 -2.36
N VAL A 166 14.93 -8.19 -2.80
CA VAL A 166 14.58 -7.58 -4.09
C VAL A 166 15.08 -6.12 -4.19
N LEU A 167 15.26 -5.44 -3.06
CA LEU A 167 15.72 -4.05 -3.00
C LEU A 167 17.24 -3.91 -3.19
N GLU A 168 18.00 -4.99 -3.02
CA GLU A 168 19.46 -5.00 -3.13
C GLU A 168 19.92 -5.18 -4.57
N ASN A 169 19.03 -5.62 -5.47
CA ASN A 169 19.35 -5.83 -6.87
C ASN A 169 19.53 -4.47 -7.60
N PRO A 170 20.74 -4.13 -8.09
CA PRO A 170 20.99 -2.86 -8.75
C PRO A 170 20.28 -2.73 -10.11
N ALA A 171 19.93 -3.85 -10.75
CA ALA A 171 19.13 -3.86 -11.97
C ALA A 171 17.62 -3.73 -11.70
N HIS A 172 17.19 -3.90 -10.44
CA HIS A 172 15.79 -3.73 -10.07
C HIS A 172 15.46 -2.26 -9.87
N GLY A 173 14.65 -1.72 -10.78
CA GLY A 173 14.23 -0.33 -10.71
C GLY A 173 13.22 -0.08 -9.61
N TRP A 174 13.64 0.18 -8.37
CA TRP A 174 12.71 0.47 -7.26
C TRP A 174 12.99 1.78 -6.54
N ARG A 175 11.97 2.37 -5.92
CA ARG A 175 11.97 3.68 -5.29
C ARG A 175 11.10 3.68 -4.02
N ALA A 176 11.52 4.33 -2.96
CA ALA A 176 10.72 4.53 -1.76
C ALA A 176 9.90 5.81 -1.92
N SER A 177 8.68 5.80 -1.38
CA SER A 177 7.76 6.92 -1.48
C SER A 177 7.15 7.24 -0.11
N SER A 178 7.38 8.44 0.41
CA SER A 178 6.39 9.24 1.16
C SER A 178 6.87 10.72 1.23
N THR A 179 5.99 11.72 1.08
CA THR A 179 5.06 12.16 2.14
C THR A 179 3.58 12.41 1.77
N ASP A 180 3.07 12.19 0.55
CA ASP A 180 1.60 12.18 0.34
C ASP A 180 1.09 11.44 -0.91
N ASN A 181 1.75 10.38 -1.40
CA ASN A 181 1.45 9.78 -2.71
C ASN A 181 0.08 9.03 -2.81
N MET A 182 -1.00 9.80 -2.72
CA MET A 182 -2.39 9.58 -3.15
C MET A 182 -2.50 9.40 -4.67
N GLY A 183 -1.52 8.74 -5.29
CA GLY A 183 -1.37 8.60 -6.73
C GLY A 183 -0.36 9.49 -7.42
N LYS A 184 0.28 10.42 -6.71
CA LYS A 184 1.28 11.30 -7.30
C LYS A 184 2.57 10.53 -7.59
N VAL A 185 3.38 11.06 -8.51
CA VAL A 185 4.64 10.42 -8.90
C VAL A 185 5.71 10.68 -7.83
N PRO A 186 6.46 9.65 -7.36
CA PRO A 186 7.41 9.80 -6.26
C PRO A 186 8.48 10.87 -6.49
N GLY A 187 8.77 11.66 -5.45
CA GLY A 187 9.80 12.71 -5.48
C GLY A 187 9.46 13.94 -6.32
N SER A 188 8.24 14.03 -6.86
CA SER A 188 7.80 15.21 -7.60
C SER A 188 7.24 16.28 -6.65
N THR A 189 7.64 17.53 -6.88
CA THR A 189 6.99 18.70 -6.27
C THR A 189 5.85 19.16 -7.19
N VAL A 190 4.97 20.04 -6.69
CA VAL A 190 3.95 20.70 -7.53
C VAL A 190 4.59 21.41 -8.73
N VAL A 191 5.80 21.96 -8.57
CA VAL A 191 6.56 22.60 -9.66
C VAL A 191 6.96 21.58 -10.72
N HIS A 192 7.46 20.40 -10.33
CA HIS A 192 7.83 19.35 -11.28
C HIS A 192 6.62 18.84 -12.08
N GLN A 193 5.42 18.90 -11.50
CA GLN A 193 4.18 18.44 -12.13
C GLN A 193 3.58 19.46 -13.12
N ARG A 194 4.07 20.71 -13.15
CA ARG A 194 3.52 21.77 -13.98
C ARG A 194 3.70 21.45 -15.47
N GLY A 195 2.60 21.51 -16.23
CA GLY A 195 2.60 21.28 -17.68
C GLY A 195 2.64 19.80 -18.09
N LEU A 196 2.68 18.87 -17.15
CA LEU A 196 2.53 17.45 -17.45
C LEU A 196 1.05 17.09 -17.65
N PRO A 197 0.73 16.17 -18.57
CA PRO A 197 -0.64 15.77 -18.82
C PRO A 197 -1.29 15.13 -17.58
N SER A 198 -2.56 15.46 -17.34
CA SER A 198 -3.40 14.75 -16.38
C SER A 198 -3.89 13.44 -17.01
N ASN A 199 -4.00 12.37 -16.22
CA ASN A 199 -4.46 11.04 -16.66
C ASN A 199 -3.61 10.35 -17.75
N ASP A 200 -2.39 10.79 -18.01
CA ASP A 200 -1.42 10.08 -18.84
C ASP A 200 -0.24 9.60 -17.97
N PRO A 201 -0.19 8.32 -17.59
CA PRO A 201 0.90 7.79 -16.80
C PRO A 201 2.27 7.92 -17.46
N LEU A 202 2.36 7.71 -18.78
CA LEU A 202 3.64 7.78 -19.51
C LEU A 202 4.14 9.22 -19.60
N GLY A 203 3.25 10.18 -19.89
CA GLY A 203 3.59 11.60 -19.87
C GLY A 203 4.10 12.11 -18.52
N ARG A 204 3.83 11.37 -17.43
CA ARG A 204 4.31 11.68 -16.07
C ARG A 204 5.52 10.85 -15.62
N ALA A 205 5.99 9.89 -16.43
CA ALA A 205 7.18 9.08 -16.15
C ALA A 205 8.48 9.90 -15.89
N PRO A 206 8.71 11.08 -16.50
CA PRO A 206 9.91 11.87 -16.23
C PRO A 206 10.09 12.27 -14.76
N LEU A 207 9.01 12.37 -13.99
CA LEU A 207 9.04 12.72 -12.57
C LEU A 207 9.80 11.69 -11.70
N TRP A 208 9.94 10.45 -12.16
CA TRP A 208 10.73 9.42 -11.48
C TRP A 208 12.21 9.79 -11.38
N ARG A 209 12.71 10.63 -12.30
CA ARG A 209 14.10 11.08 -12.33
C ARG A 209 14.42 12.13 -11.27
N CYS A 210 13.41 12.68 -10.58
CA CYS A 210 13.61 13.71 -9.57
C CYS A 210 14.14 13.18 -8.23
N GLN A 211 14.11 11.86 -8.02
CA GLN A 211 14.60 11.25 -6.78
C GLN A 211 16.11 11.03 -6.82
N THR A 212 16.75 11.08 -5.65
CA THR A 212 18.10 10.56 -5.45
C THR A 212 18.04 9.22 -4.72
N GLU A 213 19.08 8.41 -4.86
CA GLU A 213 19.20 7.14 -4.14
C GLU A 213 19.17 7.34 -2.61
N SER A 214 19.91 8.34 -2.13
CA SER A 214 19.93 8.63 -0.70
C SER A 214 18.56 9.05 -0.14
N ALA A 215 17.81 9.88 -0.87
CA ALA A 215 16.48 10.30 -0.44
C ALA A 215 15.53 9.08 -0.36
N ARG A 216 15.61 8.17 -1.34
CA ARG A 216 14.89 6.88 -1.30
C ARG A 216 15.28 6.07 -0.06
N ASN A 217 16.58 5.88 0.17
CA ASN A 217 17.05 5.04 1.27
C ASN A 217 16.64 5.64 2.62
N SER A 218 16.73 6.97 2.77
CA SER A 218 16.26 7.67 3.96
C SER A 218 14.75 7.45 4.22
N ALA A 219 13.93 7.55 3.17
CA ALA A 219 12.48 7.34 3.29
C ALA A 219 12.12 5.88 3.61
N PHE A 220 12.83 4.92 3.02
CA PHE A 220 12.69 3.50 3.37
C PHE A 220 13.09 3.25 4.83
N ASN A 221 14.27 3.71 5.25
CA ASN A 221 14.77 3.51 6.61
C ASN A 221 13.81 4.12 7.64
N ALA A 222 13.30 5.34 7.37
CA ALA A 222 12.29 5.97 8.22
C ALA A 222 10.98 5.16 8.28
N THR A 223 10.59 4.52 7.18
CA THR A 223 9.39 3.67 7.10
C THR A 223 9.50 2.43 7.99
N VAL A 224 10.64 1.75 7.94
CA VAL A 224 10.85 0.50 8.69
C VAL A 224 11.31 0.76 10.12
N SER A 225 11.82 1.96 10.40
CA SER A 225 12.15 2.37 11.76
C SER A 225 10.90 2.58 12.61
N GLY A 226 10.90 2.00 13.81
CA GLY A 226 9.89 2.23 14.83
C GLY A 226 8.73 1.23 14.86
N ARG A 227 7.90 1.39 15.89
CA ARG A 227 6.89 0.39 16.31
C ARG A 227 5.52 0.55 15.65
N SER A 228 5.24 1.71 15.09
CA SER A 228 3.93 2.05 14.53
C SER A 228 3.95 1.96 13.00
N PRO A 229 2.97 1.28 12.38
CA PRO A 229 2.73 1.31 10.95
C PRO A 229 2.66 2.74 10.43
N GLN A 230 3.44 3.02 9.38
CA GLN A 230 3.35 4.27 8.65
C GLN A 230 2.23 4.17 7.61
N ALA A 231 1.31 5.13 7.60
CA ALA A 231 0.17 5.12 6.67
C ALA A 231 0.61 5.26 5.20
N ASN A 232 1.66 6.06 4.98
CA ASN A 232 2.26 6.36 3.68
C ASN A 232 3.65 5.71 3.65
N ASN A 233 3.69 4.44 3.25
CA ASN A 233 4.89 3.64 3.36
C ASN A 233 5.15 2.80 2.11
N GLU A 234 4.67 3.27 0.96
CA GLU A 234 4.76 2.57 -0.31
C GLU A 234 6.17 2.59 -0.93
N GLN A 235 6.52 1.48 -1.56
CA GLN A 235 7.71 1.32 -2.39
C GLN A 235 7.23 1.03 -3.80
N LEU A 236 7.72 1.80 -4.76
CA LEU A 236 7.34 1.66 -6.15
C LEU A 236 8.42 0.89 -6.88
N HIS A 237 8.03 -0.16 -7.57
CA HIS A 237 8.89 -0.96 -8.41
C HIS A 237 8.47 -0.74 -9.86
N TRP A 238 9.42 -0.32 -10.68
CA TRP A 238 9.23 -0.02 -12.08
C TRP A 238 8.84 -1.30 -12.83
N GLN A 239 7.73 -1.24 -13.56
CA GLN A 239 7.21 -2.30 -14.43
C GLN A 239 6.77 -3.58 -13.71
N SER A 240 7.66 -4.21 -12.94
CA SER A 240 7.39 -5.48 -12.29
C SER A 240 8.12 -5.65 -10.95
N VAL A 241 7.76 -6.69 -10.20
CA VAL A 241 8.54 -7.23 -9.09
C VAL A 241 8.75 -8.71 -9.37
N PRO A 242 10.00 -9.19 -9.50
CA PRO A 242 10.26 -10.61 -9.70
C PRO A 242 9.78 -11.39 -8.46
N LEU A 243 9.13 -12.53 -8.70
CA LEU A 243 8.67 -13.41 -7.63
C LEU A 243 9.68 -14.52 -7.34
N GLU A 244 10.44 -14.97 -8.32
CA GLU A 244 11.45 -16.02 -8.12
C GLU A 244 12.50 -15.57 -7.08
N GLY A 245 12.76 -16.43 -6.09
CA GLY A 245 13.62 -16.13 -4.94
C GLY A 245 13.08 -15.08 -3.97
N ASN A 246 12.02 -14.35 -4.32
CA ASN A 246 11.51 -13.21 -3.55
C ASN A 246 10.14 -13.48 -2.92
N LEU A 247 9.27 -14.28 -3.53
CA LEU A 247 8.00 -14.67 -2.92
C LEU A 247 8.25 -15.71 -1.82
N LYS A 248 7.84 -15.40 -0.60
CA LYS A 248 8.07 -16.25 0.58
C LYS A 248 6.80 -16.77 1.22
N GLY A 249 5.66 -16.20 0.87
CA GLY A 249 4.38 -16.71 1.31
C GLY A 249 3.21 -15.85 0.85
N MET A 250 2.01 -16.33 1.15
CA MET A 250 0.76 -15.64 0.86
C MET A 250 -0.14 -15.70 2.09
N VAL A 251 -0.73 -14.57 2.45
CA VAL A 251 -1.68 -14.47 3.56
C VAL A 251 -3.03 -14.03 3.00
N VAL A 252 -4.10 -14.71 3.41
CA VAL A 252 -5.48 -14.40 3.05
C VAL A 252 -6.35 -14.32 4.30
N THR A 253 -7.37 -13.47 4.26
CA THR A 253 -8.32 -13.29 5.37
C THR A 253 -9.69 -13.90 5.13
N SER A 254 -9.96 -14.34 3.89
CA SER A 254 -11.23 -14.92 3.50
C SER A 254 -11.06 -16.38 3.10
N ARG A 255 -12.01 -17.22 3.52
CA ARG A 255 -12.02 -18.64 3.16
C ARG A 255 -12.16 -18.84 1.66
N SER A 256 -12.96 -18.02 0.99
CA SER A 256 -13.11 -18.08 -0.48
C SER A 256 -11.81 -17.77 -1.22
N SER A 257 -11.06 -16.75 -0.79
CA SER A 257 -9.73 -16.46 -1.36
C SER A 257 -8.77 -17.62 -1.12
N PHE A 258 -8.80 -18.24 0.07
CA PHE A 258 -7.98 -19.41 0.38
C PHE A 258 -8.32 -20.60 -0.53
N ASP A 259 -9.61 -20.95 -0.65
CA ASP A 259 -10.05 -22.07 -1.47
C ASP A 259 -9.73 -21.84 -2.96
N MET A 260 -9.80 -20.59 -3.45
CA MET A 260 -9.33 -20.22 -4.80
C MET A 260 -7.84 -20.50 -4.99
N LEU A 261 -7.00 -20.21 -4.00
CA LEU A 261 -5.56 -20.51 -4.07
C LEU A 261 -5.30 -22.02 -4.01
N MET A 262 -6.07 -22.76 -3.22
CA MET A 262 -5.96 -24.22 -3.12
C MET A 262 -6.51 -24.96 -4.35
N ALA A 263 -7.27 -24.28 -5.21
CA ALA A 263 -7.69 -24.80 -6.50
C ALA A 263 -6.63 -24.60 -7.61
N LEU A 264 -5.50 -23.94 -7.31
CA LEU A 264 -4.42 -23.77 -8.28
C LEU A 264 -3.71 -25.11 -8.57
N PRO A 265 -3.22 -25.33 -9.81
CA PRO A 265 -2.48 -26.54 -10.14
C PRO A 265 -1.28 -26.76 -9.20
N GLY A 266 -1.20 -27.95 -8.61
CA GLY A 266 -0.12 -28.33 -7.69
C GLY A 266 -0.23 -27.73 -6.28
N ALA A 267 -1.31 -27.00 -5.96
CA ALA A 267 -1.56 -26.58 -4.59
C ALA A 267 -1.92 -27.78 -3.69
N GLN A 268 -1.51 -27.71 -2.42
CA GLN A 268 -1.74 -28.76 -1.44
C GLN A 268 -2.23 -28.16 -0.13
N LEU A 269 -3.17 -28.83 0.52
CA LEU A 269 -3.56 -28.50 1.89
C LEU A 269 -2.60 -29.16 2.86
N ASP A 270 -2.26 -28.46 3.95
CA ASP A 270 -1.47 -29.04 5.03
C ASP A 270 -2.36 -29.97 5.86
N GLU A 271 -2.02 -31.26 5.92
CA GLU A 271 -2.76 -32.23 6.72
C GLU A 271 -2.77 -31.83 8.20
N GLY A 272 -3.96 -31.84 8.82
CA GLY A 272 -4.13 -31.52 10.24
C GLY A 272 -4.00 -30.03 10.60
N ALA A 273 -3.81 -29.13 9.63
CA ALA A 273 -3.70 -27.69 9.87
C ALA A 273 -4.73 -26.88 9.05
N PRO A 274 -5.99 -26.77 9.52
CA PRO A 274 -7.03 -26.02 8.81
C PRO A 274 -6.61 -24.58 8.51
N GLY A 275 -6.77 -24.17 7.25
CA GLY A 275 -6.37 -22.82 6.81
C GLY A 275 -4.88 -22.69 6.51
N ARG A 276 -4.14 -23.78 6.38
CA ARG A 276 -2.79 -23.80 5.83
C ARG A 276 -2.71 -24.68 4.59
N GLY A 277 -1.84 -24.30 3.68
CA GLY A 277 -1.53 -25.05 2.48
C GLY A 277 -0.35 -24.44 1.77
N THR A 278 -0.03 -24.97 0.59
CA THR A 278 1.05 -24.51 -0.26
C THR A 278 0.56 -24.36 -1.69
N VAL A 279 1.21 -23.46 -2.43
CA VAL A 279 1.05 -23.31 -3.88
C VAL A 279 2.41 -23.47 -4.53
N ARG A 280 2.50 -24.36 -5.52
CA ARG A 280 3.74 -24.59 -6.27
C ARG A 280 4.10 -23.39 -7.14
N PHE A 281 5.35 -22.94 -7.06
CA PHE A 281 5.92 -21.92 -7.93
C PHE A 281 7.37 -22.29 -8.28
N GLY A 282 7.62 -22.62 -9.55
CA GLY A 282 8.87 -23.28 -9.94
C GLY A 282 9.03 -24.58 -9.15
N GLU A 283 10.20 -24.77 -8.54
CA GLU A 283 10.50 -25.91 -7.66
C GLU A 283 10.16 -25.66 -6.19
N GLN A 284 9.54 -24.53 -5.85
CA GLN A 284 9.28 -24.13 -4.47
C GLN A 284 7.80 -24.27 -4.11
N ASP A 285 7.53 -24.76 -2.91
CA ASP A 285 6.20 -24.73 -2.30
C ASP A 285 6.05 -23.44 -1.49
N ILE A 286 5.23 -22.51 -2.01
CA ILE A 286 4.99 -21.22 -1.36
C ILE A 286 3.87 -21.40 -0.32
N PRO A 287 4.12 -21.14 0.97
CA PRO A 287 3.12 -21.31 2.01
C PRO A 287 1.98 -20.30 1.85
N VAL A 288 0.75 -20.77 2.05
CA VAL A 288 -0.50 -20.01 2.04
C VAL A 288 -1.18 -20.14 3.39
N LEU A 289 -1.56 -19.01 3.98
CA LEU A 289 -2.19 -18.96 5.29
C LEU A 289 -3.51 -18.22 5.25
N LEU A 290 -4.57 -18.87 5.72
CA LEU A 290 -5.80 -18.23 6.12
C LEU A 290 -5.70 -17.74 7.56
N THR A 291 -6.00 -16.47 7.78
CA THR A 291 -6.02 -15.84 9.11
C THR A 291 -7.29 -15.02 9.30
N ASP A 292 -7.58 -14.60 10.53
CA ASP A 292 -8.77 -13.82 10.90
C ASP A 292 -8.61 -12.31 10.68
N GLY A 293 -7.43 -11.86 10.23
CA GLY A 293 -7.09 -10.45 10.02
C GLY A 293 -6.92 -9.64 11.31
N LYS A 294 -7.09 -10.25 12.48
CA LYS A 294 -6.96 -9.58 13.78
C LYS A 294 -5.55 -9.68 14.33
N ASN A 295 -4.85 -10.76 13.97
CA ASN A 295 -3.50 -11.01 14.42
C ASN A 295 -2.47 -10.08 13.74
N PRO A 296 -1.41 -9.67 14.45
CA PRO A 296 -0.24 -9.03 13.84
C PRO A 296 0.37 -9.88 12.73
N LEU A 297 0.73 -9.26 11.61
CA LEU A 297 1.36 -9.92 10.46
C LEU A 297 2.61 -10.68 10.88
N LEU A 298 3.54 -10.04 11.57
CA LEU A 298 4.79 -10.69 11.99
C LEU A 298 4.54 -11.92 12.86
N ALA A 299 3.55 -11.87 13.75
CA ALA A 299 3.18 -13.03 14.57
C ALA A 299 2.59 -14.17 13.73
N VAL A 300 1.82 -13.85 12.69
CA VAL A 300 1.31 -14.86 11.73
C VAL A 300 2.46 -15.48 10.93
N LEU A 301 3.37 -14.66 10.39
CA LEU A 301 4.49 -15.14 9.58
C LEU A 301 5.45 -16.03 10.40
N LYS A 302 5.76 -15.64 11.65
CA LYS A 302 6.57 -16.46 12.57
C LYS A 302 5.94 -17.81 12.88
N ARG A 303 4.66 -17.83 13.25
CA ARG A 303 3.91 -19.07 13.57
C ARG A 303 3.77 -20.03 12.39
N ALA A 304 3.95 -19.53 11.18
CA ALA A 304 3.89 -20.31 9.96
C ALA A 304 5.27 -20.68 9.41
N GLY A 305 6.36 -20.28 10.06
CA GLY A 305 7.71 -20.54 9.57
C GLY A 305 8.09 -19.74 8.31
N ILE A 306 7.33 -18.71 7.95
CA ILE A 306 7.65 -17.81 6.82
C ILE A 306 8.72 -16.80 7.23
N ALA A 307 8.71 -16.40 8.50
CA ALA A 307 9.67 -15.48 9.09
C ALA A 307 10.49 -16.16 10.19
N ASP A 308 11.73 -15.72 10.36
CA ASP A 308 12.62 -16.16 11.44
C ASP A 308 12.19 -15.64 12.84
N SER A 309 12.96 -15.98 13.88
CA SER A 309 12.69 -15.55 15.27
C SER A 309 12.64 -14.03 15.43
N ASP A 310 13.39 -13.29 14.62
CA ASP A 310 13.45 -11.84 14.62
C ASP A 310 12.29 -11.24 13.81
N GLY A 311 11.69 -12.01 12.91
CA GLY A 311 10.56 -11.63 12.08
C GLY A 311 10.95 -11.27 10.67
N ARG A 312 12.18 -11.60 10.25
CA ARG A 312 12.66 -11.37 8.90
C ARG A 312 12.23 -12.51 7.99
N VAL A 313 11.80 -12.12 6.81
CA VAL A 313 11.42 -13.00 5.71
C VAL A 313 12.57 -12.94 4.70
N ARG A 314 13.42 -13.98 4.66
CA ARG A 314 14.60 -14.04 3.79
C ARG A 314 14.45 -15.00 2.63
#